data_AF-A0A2D6MCH1-F1
#
_entry.id   AF-A0A2D6MCH1-F1
#
_cell.length_a   1.000
_cell.length_b   1.000
_cell.length_c   1.000
_cell.angle_alpha   90.00
_cell.angle_beta   90.00
_cell.angle_gamma   90.00
#
_symmetry.space_group_name_H-M   'P 1'
#
loop_
_entity.id
_entity.type
_entity.pdbx_description
1 polymer ?
#
loop_
_entity_poly.entity_id
_entity_poly.type
_entity_poly.pdbx_seq_one_letter_code
_entity_poly.pdbx_strand_id
1 'polypeptide(L)'
;MPTCNNCGDSFPCRMVYQGKLRNFQRRKYCLVCSPFGSGNTRKLEEPQPSQEERRQKDAAKYKKWQRKARKERKAALIEMLGGECEICRYDKCHAALEFHHKDPATKKFNISIYGLCRKWETLVIEAKKCSLLCCRCHRELENGG
;
A
#
# COMPACT_ATOMS: atom_id res chain seq x y z
N MET A 1 -14.21 -3.89 43.04
CA MET A 1 -13.21 -4.85 42.54
C MET A 1 -13.21 -4.76 41.02
N PRO A 2 -12.05 -4.68 40.34
CA PRO A 2 -11.99 -4.71 38.88
C PRO A 2 -12.54 -6.02 38.32
N THR A 3 -13.11 -5.94 37.12
CA THR A 3 -13.70 -7.06 36.40
C THR A 3 -12.88 -7.36 35.15
N CYS A 4 -12.65 -8.64 34.86
CA CYS A 4 -11.91 -9.08 33.69
C CYS A 4 -12.78 -8.95 32.43
N ASN A 5 -12.31 -8.21 31.43
CA ASN A 5 -13.02 -8.06 30.15
C ASN A 5 -13.14 -9.38 29.36
N ASN A 6 -12.26 -10.36 29.62
CA ASN A 6 -12.23 -11.62 28.85
C ASN A 6 -13.13 -12.72 29.44
N CYS A 7 -13.12 -12.92 30.76
CA CYS A 7 -13.91 -13.97 31.42
C CYS A 7 -15.08 -13.44 32.28
N GLY A 8 -15.14 -12.13 32.56
CA GLY A 8 -16.16 -11.54 33.42
C GLY A 8 -15.90 -11.66 34.93
N ASP A 9 -14.85 -12.38 35.35
CA ASP A 9 -14.56 -12.56 36.77
C ASP A 9 -14.03 -11.29 37.43
N SER A 10 -14.44 -11.04 38.67
CA SER A 10 -13.86 -9.99 39.50
C SER A 10 -12.53 -10.45 40.14
N PHE A 11 -11.56 -9.54 40.26
CA PHE A 11 -10.27 -9.83 40.89
C PHE A 11 -9.83 -8.74 41.88
N PRO A 12 -8.94 -9.04 42.84
CA PRO A 12 -8.54 -8.08 43.87
C PRO A 12 -7.85 -6.84 43.30
N CYS A 13 -8.19 -5.65 43.81
CA CYS A 13 -7.51 -4.39 43.44
C CYS A 13 -6.03 -4.40 43.87
N ARG A 14 -5.69 -5.08 44.96
CA ARG A 14 -4.32 -5.24 45.46
C ARG A 14 -4.13 -6.68 45.90
N MET A 15 -3.06 -7.32 45.46
CA MET A 15 -2.66 -8.64 45.94
C MET A 15 -1.16 -8.83 45.79
N VAL A 16 -0.60 -9.76 46.57
CA VAL A 16 0.79 -10.19 46.42
C VAL A 16 0.86 -11.09 45.20
N TYR A 17 1.70 -10.72 44.23
CA TYR A 17 1.96 -11.51 43.04
C TYR A 17 3.45 -11.48 42.73
N GLN A 18 4.07 -12.66 42.66
CA GLN A 18 5.53 -12.85 42.58
C GLN A 18 6.28 -12.13 43.71
N GLY A 19 5.84 -12.34 44.96
CA GLY A 19 6.51 -11.81 46.16
C GLY A 19 6.41 -10.29 46.36
N LYS A 20 5.70 -9.56 45.50
CA LYS A 20 5.52 -8.10 45.59
C LYS A 20 4.04 -7.74 45.69
N LEU A 21 3.70 -6.78 46.56
CA LEU A 21 2.37 -6.19 46.60
C LEU A 21 2.16 -5.34 45.35
N ARG A 22 1.15 -5.69 44.53
CA ARG A 22 0.87 -5.00 43.27
C ARG A 22 -0.55 -4.45 43.24
N ASN A 23 -0.72 -3.32 42.56
CA ASN A 23 -2.02 -2.70 42.31
C ASN A 23 -2.54 -3.12 40.93
N PHE A 24 -3.75 -3.65 40.91
CA PHE A 24 -4.44 -4.20 39.75
C PHE A 24 -5.74 -3.46 39.40
N GLN A 25 -6.06 -2.35 40.08
CA GLN A 25 -7.29 -1.60 39.86
C GLN A 25 -7.50 -1.15 38.40
N ARG A 26 -6.42 -0.86 37.67
CA ARG A 26 -6.46 -0.44 36.24
C ARG A 26 -6.25 -1.60 35.26
N ARG A 27 -6.07 -2.83 35.73
CA ARG A 27 -5.95 -3.97 34.83
C ARG A 27 -7.31 -4.24 34.19
N LYS A 28 -7.28 -4.51 32.89
CA LYS A 28 -8.48 -4.92 32.12
C LYS A 28 -8.75 -6.42 32.17
N TYR A 29 -7.75 -7.21 32.58
CA TYR A 29 -7.80 -8.67 32.54
C TYR A 29 -7.27 -9.24 33.84
N CYS A 30 -7.82 -10.37 34.29
CA CYS A 30 -7.28 -11.12 35.42
C CYS A 30 -5.93 -11.74 35.05
N LEU A 31 -5.19 -12.21 36.07
CA LEU A 31 -3.87 -12.80 35.89
C LEU A 31 -3.90 -14.17 35.18
N VAL A 32 -5.06 -14.82 35.12
CA VAL A 32 -5.29 -16.07 34.38
C VAL A 32 -5.41 -15.78 32.88
N CYS A 33 -6.26 -14.82 32.50
CA CYS A 33 -6.43 -14.45 31.09
C CYS A 33 -5.24 -13.68 30.53
N SER A 34 -4.55 -12.88 31.36
CA SER A 34 -3.39 -12.09 30.96
C SER A 34 -2.35 -12.06 32.08
N PRO A 35 -1.28 -12.86 31.96
CA PRO A 35 -0.19 -12.89 32.92
C PRO A 35 0.44 -11.52 33.16
N PHE A 36 1.07 -11.35 34.33
CA PHE A 36 1.73 -10.08 34.64
C PHE A 36 2.88 -9.81 33.68
N GLY A 37 2.93 -8.60 33.11
CA GLY A 37 4.01 -8.21 32.19
C GLY A 37 3.84 -8.69 30.74
N SER A 38 2.77 -9.43 30.41
CA SER A 38 2.56 -9.94 29.06
C SER A 38 2.37 -8.85 28.00
N GLY A 39 1.83 -7.68 28.41
CA GLY A 39 1.57 -6.56 27.52
C GLY A 39 0.58 -6.91 26.40
N ASN A 40 -0.67 -6.47 26.50
CA ASN A 40 -1.67 -6.83 25.50
C ASN A 40 -1.69 -5.77 24.39
N THR A 41 -1.23 -6.12 23.20
CA THR A 41 -1.35 -5.30 21.98
C THR A 41 -2.75 -5.37 21.36
N ARG A 42 -3.56 -6.33 21.79
CA ARG A 42 -4.94 -6.58 21.34
C ARG A 42 -5.86 -6.79 22.53
N LYS A 43 -7.16 -6.61 22.30
CA LYS A 43 -8.20 -7.01 23.24
C LYS A 43 -8.38 -8.54 23.20
N LEU A 44 -8.49 -9.18 24.37
CA LEU A 44 -8.61 -10.63 24.48
C LEU A 44 -10.04 -11.12 24.24
N GLU A 45 -11.01 -10.26 24.57
CA GLU A 45 -12.44 -10.48 24.37
C GLU A 45 -12.86 -10.43 22.90
N GLU A 46 -12.04 -9.82 22.03
CA GLU A 46 -12.34 -9.70 20.61
C GLU A 46 -11.89 -10.97 19.86
N PRO A 47 -12.74 -11.53 18.99
CA PRO A 47 -12.38 -12.69 18.19
C PRO A 47 -11.19 -12.37 17.30
N GLN A 48 -10.27 -13.33 17.18
CA GLN A 48 -9.15 -13.16 16.27
C GLN A 48 -9.65 -13.27 14.83
N PRO A 49 -9.19 -12.38 13.93
CA PRO A 49 -9.54 -12.52 12.53
C PRO A 49 -9.02 -13.86 12.02
N SER A 50 -9.88 -14.56 11.28
CA SER A 50 -9.57 -15.80 10.59
C SER A 50 -8.38 -15.63 9.65
N GLN A 51 -7.76 -16.74 9.26
CA GLN A 51 -6.66 -16.69 8.29
C GLN A 51 -7.11 -16.05 6.97
N GLU A 52 -8.36 -16.29 6.56
CA GLU A 52 -8.93 -15.72 5.34
C GLU A 52 -9.11 -14.20 5.42
N GLU A 53 -9.69 -13.68 6.52
CA GLU A 53 -9.85 -12.24 6.72
C GLU A 53 -8.51 -11.51 6.73
N ARG A 54 -7.47 -12.12 7.32
CA ARG A 54 -6.10 -11.58 7.28
C ARG A 54 -5.60 -11.49 5.85
N ARG A 55 -5.71 -12.58 5.07
CA ARG A 55 -5.31 -12.61 3.65
C ARG A 55 -6.05 -11.55 2.83
N GLN A 56 -7.36 -11.38 3.04
CA GLN A 56 -8.16 -10.37 2.34
C GLN A 56 -7.70 -8.95 2.69
N LYS A 57 -7.43 -8.66 3.97
CA LYS A 57 -6.89 -7.36 4.42
C LYS A 57 -5.50 -7.09 3.82
N ASP A 58 -4.63 -8.09 3.82
CA ASP A 58 -3.28 -7.98 3.24
C ASP A 58 -3.34 -7.76 1.72
N ALA A 59 -4.22 -8.47 1.01
CA ALA A 59 -4.43 -8.29 -0.42
C ALA A 59 -4.96 -6.88 -0.74
N ALA A 60 -5.93 -6.38 0.04
CA ALA A 60 -6.45 -5.02 -0.12
C ALA A 60 -5.36 -3.96 0.13
N LYS A 61 -4.55 -4.15 1.17
CA LYS A 61 -3.40 -3.29 1.50
C LYS A 61 -2.38 -3.28 0.36
N TYR A 62 -2.03 -4.46 -0.17
CA TYR A 62 -1.10 -4.61 -1.29
C TYR A 62 -1.63 -3.92 -2.56
N LYS A 63 -2.92 -4.11 -2.89
CA LYS A 63 -3.56 -3.46 -4.05
C LYS A 63 -3.54 -1.94 -3.94
N LYS A 64 -3.78 -1.39 -2.74
CA LYS A 64 -3.67 0.05 -2.47
C LYS A 64 -2.24 0.55 -2.66
N TRP A 65 -1.25 -0.14 -2.11
CA TRP A 65 0.16 0.19 -2.28
C TRP A 65 0.57 0.15 -3.76
N GLN A 66 0.18 -0.89 -4.50
CA GLN A 66 0.51 -1.05 -5.91
C GLN A 66 -0.10 0.06 -6.78
N ARG A 67 -1.34 0.50 -6.50
CA ARG A 67 -1.97 1.65 -7.17
C ARG A 67 -1.18 2.94 -6.94
N LYS A 68 -0.77 3.19 -5.69
CA LYS A 68 0.04 4.37 -5.33
C LYS A 68 1.39 4.34 -6.04
N ALA A 69 2.12 3.23 -5.94
CA ALA A 69 3.42 3.05 -6.57
C ALA A 69 3.38 3.22 -8.10
N ARG A 70 2.35 2.70 -8.78
CA ARG A 70 2.17 2.88 -10.22
C ARG A 70 1.93 4.35 -10.60
N LYS A 71 1.12 5.08 -9.81
CA LYS A 71 0.86 6.51 -10.04
C LYS A 71 2.14 7.33 -9.89
N GLU A 72 2.91 7.08 -8.82
CA GLU A 72 4.18 7.76 -8.55
C GLU A 72 5.22 7.47 -9.63
N ARG A 73 5.37 6.20 -10.03
CA ARG A 73 6.28 5.82 -11.12
C ARG A 73 5.90 6.47 -12.44
N LYS A 74 4.60 6.47 -12.80
CA LYS A 74 4.14 7.14 -14.02
C LYS A 74 4.44 8.64 -13.99
N ALA A 75 4.19 9.31 -12.87
CA ALA A 75 4.48 10.74 -12.72
C ALA A 75 5.98 11.03 -12.87
N ALA A 76 6.85 10.26 -12.21
CA ALA A 76 8.29 10.42 -12.33
C ALA A 76 8.79 10.23 -13.78
N LEU A 77 8.26 9.25 -14.52
CA LEU A 77 8.60 9.07 -15.93
C LEU A 77 8.11 10.23 -16.82
N ILE A 78 6.94 10.78 -16.52
CA ILE A 78 6.38 11.94 -17.23
C ILE A 78 7.28 13.17 -17.03
N GLU A 79 7.64 13.46 -15.78
CA GLU A 79 8.54 14.56 -15.43
C GLU A 79 9.91 14.41 -16.11
N MET A 80 10.43 13.18 -16.16
CA MET A 80 11.69 12.88 -16.84
C MET A 80 11.64 13.11 -18.37
N LEU A 81 10.47 13.00 -19.00
CA LEU A 81 10.28 13.22 -20.44
C LEU A 81 9.76 14.63 -20.76
N GLY A 82 9.73 15.54 -19.79
CA GLY A 82 9.40 16.96 -19.99
C GLY A 82 8.02 17.39 -19.48
N GLY A 83 7.17 16.47 -19.03
CA GLY A 83 5.90 16.79 -18.38
C GLY A 83 4.73 17.16 -19.31
N GLU A 84 4.98 17.32 -20.60
CA GLU A 84 3.98 17.75 -21.58
C GLU A 84 3.96 16.86 -22.83
N CYS A 85 2.86 16.93 -23.58
CA CYS A 85 2.76 16.26 -24.88
C CYS A 85 3.75 16.89 -25.89
N GLU A 86 4.57 16.08 -26.55
CA GLU A 86 5.55 16.53 -27.55
C GLU A 86 4.89 17.20 -28.78
N ILE A 87 3.64 16.86 -29.10
CA ILE A 87 2.92 17.40 -30.28
C ILE A 87 2.13 18.66 -29.94
N CYS A 88 1.28 18.60 -28.91
CA CYS A 88 0.32 19.66 -28.60
C CYS A 88 0.57 20.40 -27.28
N ARG A 89 1.68 20.08 -26.59
CA ARG A 89 2.09 20.68 -25.30
C ARG A 89 1.06 20.57 -24.18
N TYR A 90 0.17 19.58 -24.24
CA TYR A 90 -0.76 19.31 -23.16
C TYR A 90 -0.02 18.85 -21.90
N ASP A 91 -0.20 19.56 -20.79
CA ASP A 91 0.48 19.36 -19.50
C ASP A 91 -0.50 19.24 -18.32
N LYS A 92 -1.79 19.54 -18.53
CA LYS A 92 -2.80 19.67 -17.46
C LYS A 92 -3.05 18.40 -16.64
N CYS A 93 -2.89 17.22 -17.25
CA CYS A 93 -3.23 15.96 -16.59
C CYS A 93 -2.29 14.82 -16.99
N HIS A 94 -1.42 14.41 -16.07
CA HIS A 94 -0.52 13.26 -16.23
C HIS A 94 -1.25 11.95 -16.57
N ALA A 95 -2.52 11.81 -16.15
CA ALA A 95 -3.29 10.60 -16.46
C ALA A 95 -3.60 10.49 -17.96
N ALA A 96 -3.78 11.62 -18.64
CA ALA A 96 -4.07 11.70 -20.08
C ALA A 96 -2.80 11.61 -20.96
N LEU A 97 -1.61 11.61 -20.36
CA LEU A 97 -0.35 11.39 -21.07
C LEU A 97 -0.02 9.89 -21.15
N GLU A 98 0.50 9.48 -22.30
CA GLU A 98 0.79 8.10 -22.70
C GLU A 98 2.19 8.02 -23.33
N PHE A 99 2.82 6.85 -23.22
CA PHE A 99 4.17 6.60 -23.71
C PHE A 99 4.11 5.90 -25.07
N HIS A 100 4.33 6.66 -26.14
CA HIS A 100 4.38 6.14 -27.50
C HIS A 100 5.80 5.67 -27.81
N HIS A 101 6.01 4.44 -28.27
CA HIS A 101 7.36 4.00 -28.64
C HIS A 101 7.72 4.57 -30.02
N LYS A 102 8.86 5.29 -30.11
CA LYS A 102 9.32 5.89 -31.37
C LYS A 102 9.62 4.83 -32.44
N ASP A 103 10.20 3.71 -32.02
CA ASP A 103 10.46 2.56 -32.87
C ASP A 103 9.90 1.29 -32.20
N PRO A 104 8.81 0.70 -32.75
CA PRO A 104 8.24 -0.55 -32.26
C PRO A 104 9.21 -1.73 -32.22
N ALA A 105 10.26 -1.76 -33.07
CA ALA A 105 11.22 -2.86 -33.12
C ALA A 105 12.22 -2.83 -31.94
N THR A 106 12.47 -1.66 -31.34
CA THR A 106 13.40 -1.51 -30.20
C THR A 106 12.75 -1.70 -28.83
N LYS A 107 11.43 -1.88 -28.82
CA LYS A 107 10.59 -2.08 -27.63
C LYS A 107 10.83 -3.45 -27.03
N LYS A 108 11.14 -3.48 -25.73
CA LYS A 108 11.16 -4.69 -24.91
C LYS A 108 9.82 -4.93 -24.22
N PHE A 109 9.11 -3.88 -23.82
CA PHE A 109 7.80 -4.01 -23.16
C PHE A 109 6.97 -2.73 -23.24
N ASN A 110 5.65 -2.83 -23.07
CA ASN A 110 4.78 -1.66 -23.00
C ASN A 110 4.84 -1.01 -21.59
N ILE A 111 4.93 0.32 -21.52
CA ILE A 111 4.82 1.11 -20.28
C ILE A 111 3.34 1.23 -19.87
N SER A 112 2.74 0.08 -19.61
CA SER A 112 1.38 -0.08 -19.12
C SER A 112 1.36 -0.36 -17.61
N ILE A 113 0.19 -0.68 -17.07
CA ILE A 113 0.00 -1.09 -15.66
C ILE A 113 0.98 -2.21 -15.24
N TYR A 114 1.24 -3.16 -16.15
CA TYR A 114 2.18 -4.26 -15.91
C TYR A 114 3.64 -3.82 -16.08
N GLY A 115 3.93 -3.00 -17.10
CA GLY A 115 5.27 -2.45 -17.33
C GLY A 115 5.78 -1.62 -16.15
N LEU A 116 4.91 -0.80 -15.55
CA LEU A 116 5.22 0.03 -14.38
C LEU A 116 5.60 -0.78 -13.12
N CYS A 117 5.34 -2.09 -13.08
CA CYS A 117 5.72 -2.96 -11.97
C CYS A 117 7.16 -3.51 -12.08
N ARG A 118 7.87 -3.26 -13.19
CA ARG A 118 9.25 -3.73 -13.40
C ARG A 118 10.27 -2.96 -12.54
N LYS A 119 11.54 -3.39 -12.60
CA LYS A 119 12.68 -2.70 -11.96
C LYS A 119 12.79 -1.28 -12.50
N TRP A 120 13.06 -0.31 -11.62
CA TRP A 120 13.04 1.11 -11.97
C TRP A 120 14.03 1.45 -13.08
N GLU A 121 15.23 0.89 -13.05
CA GLU A 121 16.27 1.16 -14.05
C GLU A 121 15.83 0.68 -15.43
N THR A 122 15.26 -0.53 -15.51
CA THR A 122 14.75 -1.08 -16.77
C THR A 122 13.59 -0.27 -17.33
N LEU A 123 12.75 0.28 -16.44
CA LEU A 123 11.62 1.11 -16.79
C LEU A 123 12.06 2.46 -17.33
N VAL A 124 13.06 3.10 -16.70
CA VAL A 124 13.65 4.36 -17.17
C VAL A 124 14.32 4.18 -18.54
N ILE A 125 15.07 3.10 -18.74
CA ILE A 125 15.71 2.81 -20.04
C ILE A 125 14.66 2.67 -21.14
N GLU A 126 13.55 1.99 -20.87
CA GLU A 126 12.47 1.84 -21.85
C GLU A 126 11.72 3.15 -22.08
N ALA A 127 11.45 3.92 -21.02
CA ALA A 127 10.78 5.22 -21.12
C ALA A 127 11.54 6.23 -21.98
N LYS A 128 12.88 6.21 -21.94
CA LYS A 128 13.71 7.07 -22.80
C LYS A 128 13.57 6.79 -24.30
N LYS A 129 13.07 5.61 -24.68
CA LYS A 129 12.77 5.28 -26.08
C LYS A 129 11.37 5.74 -26.51
N CYS A 130 10.56 6.20 -25.56
CA CYS A 130 9.20 6.65 -25.82
C CYS A 130 9.16 8.16 -26.05
N SER A 131 8.21 8.59 -26.86
CA SER A 131 7.68 9.95 -26.88
C SER A 131 6.54 10.08 -25.90
N LEU A 132 6.46 11.22 -25.24
CA LEU A 132 5.36 11.54 -24.34
C LEU A 132 4.24 12.25 -25.09
N LEU A 133 3.07 11.63 -25.20
CA LEU A 133 1.95 12.15 -25.99
C LEU A 133 0.66 12.18 -25.17
N CYS A 134 -0.23 13.14 -25.43
CA CYS A 134 -1.58 13.07 -24.88
C CYS A 134 -2.38 11.99 -25.61
N CYS A 135 -3.42 11.46 -24.95
CA CYS A 135 -4.23 10.37 -25.47
C CYS A 135 -4.94 10.68 -26.81
N ARG A 136 -5.06 11.96 -27.20
CA ARG A 136 -5.52 12.36 -28.53
C ARG A 136 -4.42 12.15 -29.58
N CYS A 137 -3.28 12.83 -29.41
CA CYS A 137 -2.16 12.75 -30.34
C CYS A 137 -1.59 11.33 -30.45
N HIS A 138 -1.60 10.56 -29.35
CA HIS A 138 -1.21 9.15 -29.37
C HIS A 138 -2.09 8.33 -30.33
N ARG A 139 -3.41 8.51 -30.26
CA ARG A 139 -4.37 7.80 -31.13
C ARG A 139 -4.33 8.26 -32.57
N GLU A 140 -4.06 9.54 -32.81
CA GLU A 140 -3.86 10.08 -34.17
C GLU A 140 -2.64 9.45 -34.84
N LEU A 141 -1.52 9.32 -34.11
CA LEU A 141 -0.32 8.65 -34.63
C LEU A 141 -0.52 7.15 -34.88
N GLU A 142 -1.19 6.42 -33.98
CA GLU A 142 -1.43 4.99 -34.17
C GLU A 142 -2.32 4.69 -35.38
N ASN A 143 -3.26 5.58 -35.70
CA ASN A 143 -4.20 5.41 -36.80
C ASN A 143 -3.76 6.07 -38.12
N GLY A 144 -2.52 6.57 -38.20
CA GLY A 144 -1.95 7.13 -39.44
C GLY A 144 -2.59 8.45 -39.88
N GLY A 145 -2.90 9.33 -38.92
CA GLY A 145 -3.37 10.70 -39.20
C GLY A 145 -2.41 11.53 -40.06
#